data_AF-K3YC00-F1
#
_entry.id   AF-K3YC00-F1
#
_cell.length_a   1.000
_cell.length_b   1.000
_cell.length_c   1.000
_cell.angle_alpha   90.00
_cell.angle_beta   90.00
_cell.angle_gamma   90.00
#
_symmetry.space_group_name_H-M   'P 1'
#
loop_
_entity.id
_entity.type
_entity.pdbx_description
1 polymer ?
#
loop_
_entity_poly.entity_id
_entity_poly.type
_entity_poly.pdbx_seq_one_letter_code
_entity_poly.pdbx_strand_id
1 'polypeptide(L)'
;GLYDIPGVEVGQHFYWQIGGFQIHAQVLITSWVVITILLDLSKTQIGEEYGPWVPFIGTMFLCIFVLNWSGALLPWKIIELPYGELAASMNDINTLVALALLKLAAYFYVGLRKKD
;
A
#
# COMPACT_ATOMS: atom_id res chain seq x y z
N GLY A 1 -12.55 41.71 7.71
CA GLY A 1 -13.39 40.54 8.03
C GLY A 1 -12.48 39.35 8.03
N LEU A 2 -12.37 38.69 9.18
CA LEU A 2 -11.48 37.56 9.44
C LEU A 2 -11.90 36.34 8.58
N TYR A 3 -10.97 35.38 8.40
CA TYR A 3 -11.05 34.12 7.63
C TYR A 3 -10.44 34.15 6.21
N ASP A 4 -9.18 34.61 6.10
CA ASP A 4 -8.23 33.90 5.24
C ASP A 4 -7.97 32.54 5.90
N ILE A 5 -8.64 31.48 5.43
CA ILE A 5 -8.20 30.13 5.73
C ILE A 5 -6.86 29.99 5.00
N PRO A 6 -5.71 29.85 5.69
CA PRO A 6 -4.48 29.53 5.00
C PRO A 6 -4.78 28.22 4.28
N GLY A 7 -4.78 28.27 2.94
CA GLY A 7 -4.85 27.08 2.13
C GLY A 7 -3.79 26.16 2.70
N VAL A 8 -4.23 25.07 3.33
CA VAL A 8 -3.33 23.99 3.71
C VAL A 8 -2.66 23.63 2.40
N GLU A 9 -1.44 24.13 2.19
CA GLU A 9 -0.62 23.77 1.06
C GLU A 9 -0.48 22.26 1.20
N VAL A 10 -1.32 21.54 0.45
CA VAL A 10 -1.27 20.09 0.34
C VAL A 10 0.16 19.83 -0.13
N GLY A 11 0.99 19.32 0.79
CA GLY A 11 2.42 19.60 0.88
C GLY A 11 3.18 19.42 -0.44
N GLN A 12 4.35 20.06 -0.59
CA GLN A 12 5.17 19.94 -1.79
C GLN A 12 5.29 18.49 -2.28
N HIS A 13 4.58 18.18 -3.37
CA HIS A 13 4.62 16.87 -4.00
C HIS A 13 5.71 16.87 -5.06
N PHE A 14 6.66 15.95 -4.93
CA PHE A 14 7.73 15.80 -5.91
C PHE A 14 7.20 15.15 -7.18
N TYR A 15 7.13 15.92 -8.26
CA TYR A 15 6.65 15.48 -9.56
C TYR A 15 7.79 15.33 -10.56
N TRP A 16 7.77 14.25 -11.33
CA TRP A 16 8.58 14.11 -12.53
C TRP A 16 7.69 14.25 -13.75
N GLN A 17 8.15 15.04 -14.73
CA GLN A 17 7.51 15.16 -16.03
C GLN A 17 8.22 14.23 -17.01
N ILE A 18 7.57 13.14 -17.38
CA ILE A 18 8.13 12.15 -18.30
C ILE A 18 7.17 12.03 -19.49
N GLY A 19 7.63 12.40 -20.68
CA GLY A 19 6.83 12.28 -21.91
C GLY A 19 5.51 13.06 -21.91
N GLY A 20 5.42 14.15 -21.15
CA GLY A 20 4.19 14.95 -20.99
C GLY A 20 3.24 14.46 -19.88
N PHE A 21 3.60 13.40 -19.16
CA PHE A 21 2.84 12.89 -18.02
C PHE A 21 3.49 13.29 -16.69
N GLN A 22 2.65 13.67 -15.73
CA GLN A 22 3.06 14.03 -14.37
C GLN A 22 3.05 12.79 -13.47
N ILE A 23 4.23 12.38 -13.02
CA ILE A 23 4.44 11.21 -12.17
C ILE A 23 4.80 11.67 -10.76
N HIS A 24 4.15 11.13 -9.73
CA HIS A 24 4.51 11.43 -8.33
C HIS A 24 5.77 10.64 -7.94
N ALA A 25 6.94 11.22 -8.25
CA ALA A 25 8.25 10.63 -8.02
C ALA A 25 8.48 10.22 -6.57
N GLN A 26 8.04 11.06 -5.63
CA GLN A 26 8.15 10.79 -4.19
C GLN A 26 7.62 9.42 -3.83
N VAL A 27 6.55 8.98 -4.47
CA VAL A 27 5.90 7.75 -4.05
C VAL A 27 6.46 6.51 -4.72
N LEU A 28 6.99 6.64 -5.93
CA LEU A 28 7.82 5.58 -6.50
C LEU A 28 9.05 5.34 -5.61
N ILE A 29 9.66 6.42 -5.09
CA ILE A 29 10.80 6.35 -4.19
C ILE A 29 10.42 5.72 -2.84
N THR A 30 9.34 6.18 -2.19
CA THR A 30 8.93 5.60 -0.90
C THR A 30 8.52 4.14 -1.05
N SER A 31 7.81 3.77 -2.12
CA SER A 31 7.47 2.37 -2.40
C SER A 31 8.71 1.51 -2.64
N TRP A 32 9.70 2.01 -3.38
CA TRP A 32 10.99 1.33 -3.58
C TRP A 32 11.72 1.08 -2.25
N VAL A 33 11.76 2.08 -1.38
CA VAL A 33 12.38 1.96 -0.05
C VAL A 33 11.63 0.92 0.80
N VAL A 34 10.28 0.98 0.82
CA VAL A 34 9.46 0.05 1.61
C VAL A 34 9.62 -1.39 1.15
N ILE A 35 9.59 -1.69 -0.15
CA ILE A 35 9.78 -3.06 -0.63
C ILE A 35 11.20 -3.58 -0.32
N THR A 36 12.21 -2.71 -0.41
CA THR A 36 13.60 -3.08 -0.10
C THR A 36 13.75 -3.45 1.38
N ILE A 37 13.20 -2.62 2.28
CA ILE A 37 13.20 -2.89 3.72
C ILE A 37 12.40 -4.15 4.04
N LEU A 38 11.23 -4.34 3.41
CA LEU A 38 10.41 -5.53 3.63
C LEU A 38 11.14 -6.81 3.22
N LEU A 39 11.81 -6.81 2.07
CA LEU A 39 12.57 -7.96 1.59
C LEU A 39 13.78 -8.24 2.49
N ASP A 40 14.49 -7.20 2.93
CA ASP A 40 15.62 -7.32 3.85
C ASP A 40 15.17 -7.87 5.22
N LEU A 41 14.15 -7.27 5.82
CA LEU A 41 13.56 -7.74 7.08
C LEU A 41 13.06 -9.18 6.97
N SER A 42 12.41 -9.54 5.86
CA SER A 42 11.94 -10.90 5.64
C SER A 42 13.09 -11.89 5.54
N LYS A 43 14.19 -11.54 4.87
CA LYS A 43 15.42 -12.34 4.85
C LYS A 43 16.00 -12.51 6.26
N THR A 44 16.08 -11.44 7.05
CA THR A 44 16.58 -11.50 8.42
C THR A 44 15.70 -12.34 9.35
N GLN A 45 14.37 -12.26 9.20
CA GLN A 45 13.43 -12.96 10.08
C GLN A 45 13.20 -14.42 9.69
N ILE A 46 13.18 -14.74 8.39
CA ILE A 46 12.90 -16.09 7.88
C ILE A 46 14.19 -16.91 7.72
N GLY A 47 15.34 -16.25 7.49
CA GLY A 47 16.62 -16.91 7.26
C GLY A 47 16.80 -17.43 5.83
N GLU A 48 17.61 -18.48 5.64
CA GLU A 48 17.91 -19.05 4.30
C GLU A 48 16.66 -19.56 3.55
N GLU A 49 15.58 -19.89 4.26
CA GLU A 49 14.31 -20.33 3.69
C GLU A 49 13.44 -19.19 3.14
N TYR A 50 13.94 -17.96 3.03
CA TYR A 50 13.14 -16.81 2.57
C TYR A 50 12.68 -16.92 1.10
N GLY A 51 13.40 -17.68 0.26
CA GLY A 51 13.19 -17.74 -1.19
C GLY A 51 11.73 -18.02 -1.60
N PRO A 52 11.10 -19.10 -1.10
CA PRO A 52 9.69 -19.42 -1.36
C PRO A 52 8.68 -18.35 -0.90
N TRP A 53 9.05 -17.44 0.01
CA TRP A 53 8.17 -16.41 0.54
C TRP A 53 8.19 -15.10 -0.24
N VAL A 54 9.19 -14.91 -1.10
CA VAL A 54 9.32 -13.70 -1.92
C VAL A 54 8.05 -13.40 -2.73
N PRO A 55 7.41 -14.37 -3.42
CA PRO A 55 6.16 -14.13 -4.14
C PRO A 55 4.99 -13.70 -3.22
N PHE A 56 4.90 -14.25 -2.01
CA PHE A 56 3.86 -13.90 -1.04
C PHE A 56 4.05 -12.47 -0.50
N ILE A 57 5.29 -12.11 -0.12
CA ILE A 57 5.61 -10.77 0.37
C ILE A 57 5.41 -9.73 -0.75
N GLY A 58 5.85 -10.05 -1.96
CA GLY A 58 5.68 -9.18 -3.13
C GLY A 58 4.20 -8.97 -3.49
N THR A 59 3.38 -10.03 -3.49
CA THR A 59 1.94 -9.89 -3.77
C THR A 59 1.21 -9.11 -2.68
N MET A 60 1.56 -9.28 -1.40
CA MET A 60 1.02 -8.46 -0.32
C MET A 60 1.41 -6.99 -0.44
N PHE A 61 2.67 -6.69 -0.73
CA PHE A 61 3.13 -5.32 -0.96
C PHE A 61 2.42 -4.69 -2.15
N LEU A 62 2.34 -5.39 -3.30
CA LEU A 62 1.66 -4.89 -4.49
C LEU A 62 0.17 -4.68 -4.25
N CYS A 63 -0.50 -5.58 -3.53
CA CYS A 63 -1.90 -5.43 -3.17
C CYS A 63 -2.12 -4.18 -2.33
N ILE A 64 -1.35 -4.00 -1.25
CA ILE A 64 -1.45 -2.81 -0.38
C ILE A 64 -1.10 -1.54 -1.17
N PHE A 65 -0.05 -1.58 -1.99
CA PHE A 65 0.36 -0.47 -2.82
C PHE A 65 -0.76 -0.05 -3.77
N VAL A 66 -1.32 -0.97 -4.56
CA VAL A 66 -2.41 -0.68 -5.51
C VAL A 66 -3.68 -0.23 -4.80
N LEU A 67 -4.06 -0.85 -3.68
CA LEU A 67 -5.26 -0.47 -2.93
C LEU A 67 -5.13 0.91 -2.28
N ASN A 68 -3.92 1.29 -1.87
CA ASN A 68 -3.63 2.63 -1.35
C ASN A 68 -3.55 3.66 -2.48
N TRP A 69 -2.84 3.33 -3.56
CA TRP A 69 -2.58 4.23 -4.68
C TRP A 69 -3.76 4.47 -5.58
N SER A 70 -4.63 3.49 -5.76
CA SER A 70 -5.90 3.69 -6.44
C SER A 70 -6.69 4.83 -5.78
N GLY A 71 -6.69 4.91 -4.46
CA GLY A 71 -7.27 6.00 -3.66
C GLY A 71 -6.69 7.39 -3.90
N ALA A 72 -5.38 7.46 -4.17
CA ALA A 72 -4.65 8.73 -4.34
C ALA A 72 -4.56 9.20 -5.80
N LEU A 73 -4.59 8.27 -6.76
CA LEU A 73 -4.44 8.56 -8.19
C LEU A 73 -5.77 8.85 -8.88
N LEU A 74 -6.86 8.25 -8.43
CA LEU A 74 -8.16 8.42 -9.05
C LEU A 74 -8.97 9.47 -8.27
N PRO A 75 -9.60 10.45 -8.96
CA PRO A 75 -10.39 11.48 -8.32
C PRO A 75 -11.77 10.93 -7.94
N TRP A 76 -11.80 10.04 -6.95
CA TRP A 76 -13.02 9.34 -6.49
C TRP A 76 -14.14 10.27 -6.02
N LYS A 77 -13.79 11.49 -5.61
CA LYS A 77 -14.72 12.57 -5.24
C LYS A 77 -15.63 13.03 -6.40
N ILE A 78 -15.32 12.69 -7.66
CA ILE A 78 -16.16 13.05 -8.83
C ILE A 78 -17.37 12.11 -8.94
N ILE A 79 -17.31 10.92 -8.34
CA ILE A 79 -18.40 9.94 -8.38
C ILE A 79 -19.10 9.98 -7.01
N GLU A 80 -20.16 10.79 -6.91
CA GLU A 80 -21.00 10.80 -5.72
C GLU A 80 -22.03 9.67 -5.81
N LEU A 81 -21.97 8.74 -4.85
CA LEU A 81 -22.95 7.67 -4.75
C LEU A 81 -24.08 8.11 -3.81
N PRO A 82 -25.34 7.70 -4.08
CA PRO A 82 -26.48 8.04 -3.22
C PRO A 82 -26.36 7.54 -1.77
N TYR A 83 -25.39 6.65 -1.47
CA TYR A 83 -25.21 6.02 -0.15
C TYR A 83 -23.74 5.88 0.31
N GLY A 84 -22.82 6.78 -0.06
CA GLY A 84 -21.47 6.77 0.52
C GLY A 84 -20.40 7.50 -0.29
N GLU A 85 -19.19 7.64 0.30
CA GLU A 85 -18.01 8.19 -0.37
C GLU A 85 -17.13 7.09 -0.98
N LEU A 86 -16.75 7.25 -2.25
CA LEU A 86 -15.71 6.43 -2.86
C LEU A 86 -14.34 6.90 -2.33
N ALA A 87 -13.63 5.99 -1.67
CA ALA A 87 -12.30 6.20 -1.14
C ALA A 87 -11.41 5.00 -1.47
N ALA A 88 -10.12 5.07 -1.12
CA ALA A 88 -9.21 3.94 -1.23
C ALA A 88 -9.83 2.68 -0.59
N SER A 89 -9.65 1.51 -1.21
CA SER A 89 -10.19 0.24 -0.65
C SER A 89 -9.65 -0.09 0.75
N MET A 90 -8.49 0.47 1.13
CA MET A 90 -7.94 0.38 2.50
C MET A 90 -8.73 1.15 3.56
N ASN A 91 -9.66 2.02 3.15
CA ASN A 91 -10.54 2.76 4.06
C ASN A 91 -11.71 1.88 4.57
N ASP A 92 -11.92 0.71 3.96
CA ASP A 92 -12.91 -0.28 4.36
C ASP A 92 -12.31 -1.32 5.32
N ILE A 93 -12.99 -1.56 6.44
CA ILE A 93 -12.53 -2.47 7.49
C ILE A 93 -12.51 -3.94 7.03
N ASN A 94 -13.42 -4.35 6.14
CA ASN A 94 -13.47 -5.74 5.67
C ASN A 94 -12.23 -6.08 4.85
N THR A 95 -11.77 -5.14 4.03
CA THR A 95 -10.52 -5.29 3.27
C THR A 95 -9.31 -5.42 4.19
N LEU A 96 -9.24 -4.59 5.24
CA LEU A 96 -8.16 -4.66 6.23
C LEU A 96 -8.18 -5.98 7.01
N VAL A 97 -9.35 -6.42 7.44
CA VAL A 97 -9.55 -7.68 8.15
C VAL A 97 -9.21 -8.88 7.25
N ALA A 98 -9.64 -8.88 5.98
CA ALA A 98 -9.33 -9.94 5.04
C ALA A 98 -7.81 -10.10 4.82
N LEU A 99 -7.08 -9.00 4.64
CA LEU A 99 -5.62 -9.02 4.51
C LEU A 99 -4.93 -9.50 5.79
N ALA A 100 -5.44 -9.11 6.97
CA ALA A 100 -4.91 -9.57 8.24
C ALA A 100 -5.13 -11.09 8.44
N LEU A 101 -6.33 -11.59 8.13
CA LEU A 101 -6.66 -13.02 8.18
C LEU A 101 -5.82 -13.84 7.22
N LEU A 102 -5.57 -13.34 6.01
CA LEU A 102 -4.71 -14.01 5.03
C LEU A 102 -3.27 -14.15 5.54
N LYS A 103 -2.70 -13.10 6.16
CA LYS A 103 -1.38 -13.20 6.80
C LYS A 103 -1.37 -14.21 7.95
N LEU A 104 -2.41 -14.20 8.79
CA LEU A 104 -2.54 -15.12 9.90
C LEU A 104 -2.60 -16.58 9.41
N ALA A 105 -3.40 -16.85 8.37
CA ALA A 105 -3.49 -18.16 7.76
C ALA A 105 -2.14 -18.62 7.19
N ALA A 106 -1.40 -17.74 6.51
CA ALA A 106 -0.06 -18.06 5.99
C ALA A 106 0.95 -18.39 7.10
N TYR A 107 0.90 -17.66 8.22
CA TYR A 107 1.74 -17.95 9.39
C TYR A 107 1.41 -19.32 9.99
N PHE A 108 0.11 -19.62 10.21
CA PHE A 108 -0.31 -20.93 10.72
C PHE A 108 0.04 -22.08 9.77
N TYR A 109 -0.11 -21.88 8.45
CA TYR A 109 0.26 -22.88 7.45
C TYR A 109 1.72 -23.31 7.61
N VAL A 110 2.65 -22.36 7.78
CA VAL A 110 4.05 -22.72 7.99
C VAL A 110 4.34 -23.24 9.39
N GLY A 111 3.68 -22.72 10.42
CA GLY A 111 3.79 -23.30 11.77
C GLY A 111 3.40 -24.78 11.82
N LEU A 112 2.38 -25.19 11.04
CA LEU A 112 1.97 -26.59 10.91
C LEU A 112 2.95 -27.40 10.05
N ARG A 113 3.43 -26.84 8.93
CA ARG A 113 4.37 -27.51 8.02
C ARG A 113 5.77 -27.73 8.60
N LYS A 114 6.19 -26.94 9.59
CA LYS A 114 7.50 -27.05 10.26
C LYS A 114 7.48 -27.94 11.52
N LYS A 115 6.31 -28.48 11.90
CA LYS A 115 6.15 -29.30 13.11
C LYS A 115 6.34 -30.80 12.85
N ASP A 116 6.52 -31.18 11.59
CA ASP A 116 6.92 -32.52 11.13
C ASP A 116 8.39 -32.49 10.68
#